data_AF-B9Z609-F1
#
_entry.id   AF-B9Z609-F1
#
_cell.length_a   1.000
_cell.length_b   1.000
_cell.length_c   1.000
_cell.angle_alpha   90.00
_cell.angle_beta   90.00
_cell.angle_gamma   90.00
#
_symmetry.space_group_name_H-M   'P 1'
#
loop_
_entity.id
_entity.type
_entity.pdbx_description
1 polymer ?
#
loop_
_entity_poly.entity_id
_entity_poly.type
_entity_poly.pdbx_seq_one_letter_code
_entity_poly.pdbx_strand_id
1 'polypeptide(L)'
;MKADSSFYFTGSAVLTLLAFASTTWPLLAVSLLVTFCGMMVADREQLAALDSHALAMFLMQHERPLLPLDAFRGRELLFYCAGQPVYRYLIARDSRWLLVGKQGEVKEGPGMIRVTPGYLYRRLDD
;
A
#
# COMPACT_ATOMS: atom_id res chain seq x y z
N MET A 1 12.93 11.42 -29.33
CA MET A 1 12.93 9.99 -28.94
C MET A 1 13.31 9.95 -27.46
N LYS A 2 12.48 9.38 -26.58
CA LYS A 2 12.81 9.26 -25.14
C LYS A 2 13.90 8.21 -24.99
N ALA A 3 14.96 8.55 -24.27
CA ALA A 3 16.04 7.63 -23.98
C ALA A 3 15.66 6.76 -22.78
N ASP A 4 14.79 5.78 -23.02
CA ASP A 4 14.34 4.82 -22.01
C ASP A 4 15.45 3.80 -21.70
N SER A 5 15.42 3.21 -20.50
CA SER A 5 16.38 2.20 -20.04
C SER A 5 16.60 1.04 -21.03
N SER A 6 15.55 0.65 -21.76
CA SER A 6 15.60 -0.36 -22.83
C SER A 6 16.53 0.02 -23.99
N PHE A 7 16.59 1.31 -24.36
CA PHE A 7 17.46 1.81 -25.44
C PHE A 7 18.94 1.70 -25.09
N TYR A 8 19.30 2.01 -23.84
CA TYR A 8 20.68 1.87 -23.36
C TYR A 8 21.11 0.40 -23.27
N PHE A 9 20.21 -0.48 -22.84
CA PHE A 9 20.50 -1.91 -22.75
C PHE A 9 20.67 -2.58 -24.12
N THR A 10 19.78 -2.28 -25.07
CA THR A 10 19.93 -2.78 -26.46
C THR A 10 21.16 -2.18 -27.15
N GLY A 11 21.44 -0.89 -26.92
CA GLY A 11 22.64 -0.23 -27.44
C GLY A 11 23.93 -0.84 -26.90
N SER A 12 24.01 -1.13 -25.60
CA SER A 12 25.22 -1.73 -25.01
C SER A 12 25.42 -3.18 -25.43
N ALA A 13 24.35 -3.96 -25.60
CA ALA A 13 24.44 -5.34 -26.08
C ALA A 13 25.00 -5.41 -27.51
N VAL A 14 24.52 -4.55 -28.40
CA VAL A 14 25.01 -4.47 -29.79
C VAL A 14 26.46 -4.01 -29.83
N LEU A 15 26.83 -2.98 -29.06
CA LEU A 15 28.21 -2.50 -28.95
C LEU A 15 29.15 -3.59 -28.42
N THR A 16 28.72 -4.37 -27.43
CA THR A 16 29.52 -5.47 -26.86
C THR A 16 29.77 -6.58 -27.87
N LEU A 17 28.74 -6.98 -28.63
CA LEU A 17 28.87 -7.96 -29.72
C LEU A 17 29.83 -7.47 -30.82
N LEU A 18 29.72 -6.19 -31.18
CA LEU A 18 30.56 -5.59 -32.22
C LEU A 18 32.02 -5.43 -31.77
N ALA A 19 32.24 -5.10 -30.48
CA ALA A 19 33.56 -5.06 -29.86
C ALA A 19 34.23 -6.44 -29.86
N PHE A 20 33.47 -7.49 -29.53
CA PHE A 20 33.96 -8.86 -29.50
C PHE A 20 34.31 -9.36 -30.91
N ALA A 21 33.45 -9.07 -31.90
CA ALA A 21 33.68 -9.45 -33.30
C ALA A 21 34.88 -8.73 -33.95
N SER A 22 35.17 -7.49 -33.53
CA SER A 22 36.26 -6.68 -34.10
C SER A 22 37.55 -6.70 -33.26
N THR A 23 37.57 -7.44 -32.14
CA THR A 23 38.69 -7.49 -31.18
C THR A 23 39.13 -6.09 -30.69
N THR A 24 38.21 -5.11 -30.72
CA THR A 24 38.49 -3.74 -30.29
C THR A 24 38.13 -3.56 -28.82
N TRP A 25 39.12 -3.84 -27.98
CA TRP A 25 39.07 -3.65 -26.53
C TRP A 25 38.53 -2.30 -26.02
N PRO A 26 38.82 -1.12 -26.64
CA PRO A 26 38.25 0.14 -26.16
C PRO A 26 36.73 0.24 -26.34
N LEU A 27 36.15 -0.50 -27.28
CA LEU A 27 34.70 -0.49 -27.54
C LEU A 27 33.92 -1.21 -26.42
N LEU A 28 34.55 -2.15 -25.70
CA LEU A 28 34.01 -2.77 -24.48
C LEU A 28 33.90 -1.78 -23.32
N ALA A 29 34.87 -0.88 -23.16
CA ALA A 29 34.79 0.14 -22.13
C ALA A 29 33.61 1.10 -22.37
N VAL A 30 33.35 1.41 -23.65
CA VAL A 30 32.19 2.21 -24.06
C VAL A 30 30.88 1.45 -23.82
N SER A 31 30.81 0.16 -24.14
CA SER A 31 29.59 -0.63 -23.89
C SER A 31 29.29 -0.78 -22.39
N LEU A 32 30.32 -0.92 -21.56
CA LEU A 32 30.19 -0.93 -20.11
C LEU A 32 29.62 0.40 -19.60
N LEU A 33 30.15 1.53 -20.07
CA LEU A 33 29.66 2.87 -19.72
C LEU A 33 28.19 3.07 -20.10
N VAL A 34 27.81 2.63 -21.31
CA VAL A 34 26.41 2.70 -21.77
C VAL A 34 25.49 1.82 -20.90
N THR A 35 25.98 0.67 -20.45
CA THR A 35 25.24 -0.22 -19.54
C THR A 35 25.03 0.41 -18.18
N PHE A 36 26.07 1.04 -17.62
CA PHE A 36 25.98 1.79 -16.36
C PHE A 36 24.99 2.96 -16.46
N CYS A 37 25.01 3.70 -17.57
CA CYS A 37 24.01 4.75 -17.82
C CYS A 37 22.58 4.18 -17.89
N GLY A 38 22.39 3.05 -18.57
CA GLY A 38 21.09 2.37 -18.63
C GLY A 38 20.60 1.91 -17.25
N MET A 39 21.51 1.40 -16.42
CA MET A 39 21.21 0.96 -15.05
C MET A 39 20.79 2.13 -14.16
N MET A 40 21.48 3.27 -14.25
CA MET A 40 21.13 4.50 -13.51
C MET A 40 19.76 5.06 -13.90
N VAL A 41 19.38 4.95 -15.19
CA VAL A 41 18.05 5.37 -15.67
C VAL A 41 16.97 4.41 -15.17
N ALA A 42 17.22 3.09 -15.24
CA ALA A 42 16.29 2.09 -14.72
C ALA A 42 16.06 2.22 -13.21
N ASP A 43 17.10 2.51 -12.43
CA ASP A 43 17.02 2.71 -10.98
C ASP A 43 16.14 3.93 -10.64
N ARG A 44 16.27 5.02 -11.41
CA ARG A 44 15.41 6.20 -11.27
C ARG A 44 13.94 5.93 -11.62
N GLU A 45 13.70 5.16 -12.68
CA GLU A 45 12.35 4.72 -13.06
C GLU A 45 11.71 3.85 -11.97
N GLN A 46 12.48 2.93 -11.39
CA GLN A 46 12.03 2.07 -10.29
C GLN A 46 11.75 2.87 -9.01
N LEU A 47 12.60 3.82 -8.64
CA LEU A 47 12.39 4.70 -7.49
C LEU A 47 11.12 5.55 -7.63
N ALA A 48 10.88 6.12 -8.82
CA ALA A 48 9.68 6.91 -9.09
C ALA A 48 8.40 6.04 -9.03
N ALA A 49 8.47 4.80 -9.51
CA ALA A 49 7.36 3.86 -9.39
C ALA A 49 7.08 3.47 -7.92
N LEU A 50 8.12 3.27 -7.13
CA LEU A 50 8.02 2.91 -5.72
C LEU A 50 7.33 4.00 -4.89
N ASP A 51 7.63 5.27 -5.15
CA ASP A 51 7.04 6.42 -4.45
C ASP A 51 5.53 6.53 -4.68
N SER A 52 5.08 6.32 -5.93
CA SER A 52 3.65 6.30 -6.26
C SER A 52 2.90 5.11 -5.61
N HIS A 53 3.55 3.96 -5.51
CA HIS A 53 2.98 2.77 -4.88
C HIS A 53 2.94 2.90 -3.34
N ALA A 54 3.97 3.50 -2.74
CA ALA A 54 4.00 3.81 -1.32
C ALA A 54 2.89 4.82 -0.96
N LEU A 55 2.74 5.89 -1.76
CA LEU A 55 1.65 6.86 -1.60
C LEU A 55 0.27 6.23 -1.74
N ALA A 56 0.07 5.33 -2.70
CA ALA A 56 -1.19 4.61 -2.87
C ALA A 56 -1.51 3.72 -1.64
N MET A 57 -0.50 3.08 -1.04
CA MET A 57 -0.67 2.27 0.17
C MET A 57 -1.05 3.13 1.40
N PHE A 58 -0.44 4.33 1.53
CA PHE A 58 -0.78 5.27 2.60
C PHE A 58 -2.18 5.90 2.45
N LEU A 59 -2.60 6.20 1.21
CA LEU A 59 -3.92 6.77 0.94
C LEU A 59 -5.05 5.78 1.20
N MET A 60 -4.84 4.48 0.95
CA MET A 60 -5.80 3.41 1.26
C MET A 60 -6.02 3.19 2.77
N GLN A 61 -5.06 3.55 3.63
CA GLN A 61 -5.19 3.36 5.09
C GLN A 61 -6.05 4.43 5.79
N HIS A 62 -6.47 5.48 5.09
CA HIS A 62 -7.14 6.64 5.68
C HIS A 62 -8.66 6.49 5.89
N GLU A 63 -9.20 5.27 5.90
CA GLU A 63 -10.67 5.11 5.77
C GLU A 63 -11.52 5.38 7.01
N ARG A 64 -10.98 5.37 8.23
CA ARG A 64 -11.63 5.93 9.44
C ARG A 64 -10.75 5.69 10.67
N PRO A 65 -10.66 6.64 11.61
CA PRO A 65 -9.92 6.43 12.85
C PRO A 65 -10.51 5.22 13.60
N LEU A 66 -9.63 4.33 14.06
CA LEU A 66 -10.00 3.23 14.94
C LEU A 66 -10.25 3.80 16.34
N LEU A 67 -11.48 3.70 16.83
CA LEU A 67 -11.86 4.22 18.14
C LEU A 67 -11.55 3.20 19.24
N PRO A 68 -10.98 3.63 20.38
CA PRO A 68 -10.78 2.74 21.51
C PRO A 68 -12.12 2.34 22.13
N LEU A 69 -12.20 1.10 22.61
CA LEU A 69 -13.39 0.57 23.27
C LEU A 69 -13.74 1.32 24.56
N ASP A 70 -12.73 1.89 25.23
CA ASP A 70 -12.86 2.63 26.50
C ASP A 70 -13.78 3.85 26.41
N ALA A 71 -13.99 4.39 25.21
CA ALA A 71 -14.91 5.50 24.99
C ALA A 71 -16.39 5.09 25.06
N PHE A 72 -16.69 3.80 25.09
CA PHE A 72 -18.05 3.25 25.01
C PHE A 72 -18.39 2.38 26.21
N ARG A 73 -19.66 2.43 26.64
CA ARG A 73 -20.21 1.40 27.54
C ARG A 73 -20.75 0.25 26.73
N GLY A 74 -20.16 -0.93 26.91
CA GLY A 74 -20.61 -2.16 26.27
C GLY A 74 -21.87 -2.75 26.92
N ARG A 75 -22.80 -3.25 26.10
CA ARG A 75 -23.98 -3.98 26.53
C ARG A 75 -24.14 -5.25 25.69
N GLU A 76 -24.48 -6.35 26.35
CA GLU A 76 -24.50 -7.71 25.78
C GLU A 76 -23.14 -8.13 25.21
N LEU A 77 -22.27 -8.66 26.07
CA LEU A 77 -21.00 -9.24 25.66
C LEU A 77 -21.26 -10.47 24.79
N LEU A 78 -20.66 -10.51 23.60
CA LEU A 78 -20.79 -11.64 22.68
C LEU A 78 -19.60 -12.60 22.80
N PHE A 79 -18.37 -12.07 22.68
CA PHE A 79 -17.13 -12.86 22.70
C PHE A 79 -15.92 -11.96 22.94
N TYR A 80 -14.72 -12.55 23.01
CA TYR A 80 -13.45 -11.83 23.07
C TYR A 80 -12.67 -12.01 21.76
N CYS A 81 -12.03 -10.94 21.29
CA CYS A 81 -11.18 -10.95 20.11
C CYS A 81 -9.90 -10.16 20.42
N ALA A 82 -8.73 -10.75 20.13
CA ALA A 82 -7.42 -10.14 20.42
C ALA A 82 -7.27 -9.62 21.87
N GLY A 83 -7.85 -10.32 22.84
CA GLY A 83 -7.83 -9.93 24.25
C GLY A 83 -8.81 -8.81 24.64
N GLN A 84 -9.64 -8.32 23.72
CA GLN A 84 -10.64 -7.30 23.97
C GLN A 84 -12.07 -7.85 23.89
N PRO A 85 -12.99 -7.39 24.77
CA PRO A 85 -14.39 -7.79 24.73
C PRO A 85 -15.13 -7.16 23.55
N VAL A 86 -15.92 -7.96 22.83
CA VAL A 86 -16.78 -7.50 21.73
C VAL A 86 -18.24 -7.55 22.19
N TYR A 87 -18.86 -6.38 22.24
CA TYR A 87 -20.25 -6.21 22.66
C TYR A 87 -21.18 -6.10 21.46
N ARG A 88 -22.43 -6.54 21.61
CA ARG A 88 -23.47 -6.36 20.60
C ARG A 88 -23.87 -4.89 20.45
N TYR A 89 -23.95 -4.17 21.57
CA TYR A 89 -24.26 -2.75 21.60
C TYR A 89 -23.14 -1.96 22.27
N LEU A 90 -22.78 -0.83 21.67
CA LEU A 90 -21.93 0.18 22.27
C LEU A 90 -22.75 1.45 22.50
N ILE A 91 -22.69 1.96 23.73
CA ILE A 91 -23.43 3.15 24.15
C ILE A 91 -22.43 4.26 24.43
N ALA A 92 -22.54 5.36 23.67
CA ALA A 92 -21.88 6.62 23.95
C ALA A 92 -22.88 7.60 24.62
N ARG A 93 -22.44 8.82 24.96
CA ARG A 93 -23.27 9.81 25.67
C ARG A 93 -24.65 10.03 25.02
N ASP A 94 -24.68 10.28 23.70
CA ASP A 94 -25.91 10.60 22.95
C ASP A 94 -26.16 9.66 21.76
N SER A 95 -25.52 8.48 21.74
CA SER A 95 -25.69 7.55 20.62
C SER A 95 -25.57 6.10 21.03
N ARG A 96 -26.33 5.25 20.36
CA ARG A 96 -26.27 3.80 20.47
C ARG A 96 -25.77 3.24 19.15
N TRP A 97 -24.95 2.20 19.26
CA TRP A 97 -24.25 1.62 18.13
C TRP A 97 -24.44 0.10 18.16
N LEU A 98 -24.91 -0.48 17.06
CA LEU A 98 -25.12 -1.92 16.90
C LEU A 98 -23.96 -2.54 16.13
N LEU A 99 -23.45 -3.67 16.62
CA LEU A 99 -22.44 -4.46 15.93
C LEU A 99 -22.96 -4.95 14.58
N VAL A 100 -22.24 -4.62 13.51
CA VAL A 100 -22.56 -5.03 12.14
C VAL A 100 -21.71 -6.23 11.73
N GLY A 101 -20.42 -6.21 12.06
CA GLY A 101 -19.48 -7.27 11.69
C GLY A 101 -18.04 -6.78 11.65
N LYS A 102 -17.14 -7.62 11.15
CA LYS A 102 -15.71 -7.31 11.04
C LYS A 102 -15.44 -6.44 9.81
N GLN A 103 -14.46 -5.54 9.91
CA GLN A 103 -13.98 -4.78 8.75
C GLN A 103 -13.48 -5.73 7.65
N GLY A 104 -13.91 -5.50 6.41
CA GLY A 104 -13.58 -6.34 5.24
C GLY A 104 -14.60 -7.44 4.93
N GLU A 105 -15.42 -7.85 5.91
CA GLU A 105 -16.50 -8.84 5.69
C GLU A 105 -17.84 -8.16 5.38
N VAL A 106 -18.05 -6.94 5.85
CA VAL A 106 -19.30 -6.20 5.66
C VAL A 106 -19.07 -4.91 4.88
N LYS A 107 -20.01 -4.57 3.99
CA LYS A 107 -20.01 -3.30 3.24
C LYS A 107 -20.05 -2.12 4.22
N GLU A 108 -19.00 -1.31 4.18
CA GLU A 108 -18.94 -0.07 4.94
C GLU A 108 -19.99 0.92 4.42
N GLY A 109 -20.78 1.48 5.33
CA GLY A 109 -21.80 2.46 5.04
C GLY A 109 -21.51 3.84 5.66
N PRO A 110 -22.18 4.90 5.21
CA PRO A 110 -22.19 6.18 5.90
C PRO A 110 -22.79 6.01 7.31
N GLY A 111 -22.23 6.68 8.31
CA GLY A 111 -22.70 6.60 9.71
C GLY A 111 -22.26 5.34 10.48
N MET A 112 -21.25 4.62 9.99
CA MET A 112 -20.62 3.51 10.73
C MET A 112 -19.29 3.95 11.35
N ILE A 113 -19.04 3.48 12.57
CA ILE A 113 -17.77 3.67 13.29
C ILE A 113 -16.98 2.36 13.33
N ARG A 114 -15.66 2.49 13.42
CA ARG A 114 -14.74 1.37 13.61
C ARG A 114 -14.21 1.39 15.04
N VAL A 115 -14.37 0.30 15.77
CA VAL A 115 -13.96 0.17 17.18
C VAL A 115 -12.97 -0.99 17.32
N THR A 116 -11.93 -0.82 18.12
CA THR A 116 -10.93 -1.87 18.42
C THR A 116 -11.65 -3.13 18.95
N PRO A 117 -11.33 -4.34 18.45
CA PRO A 117 -10.18 -4.71 17.61
C PRO A 117 -10.40 -4.68 16.08
N GLY A 118 -11.28 -3.84 15.55
CA GLY A 118 -11.54 -3.71 14.10
C GLY A 118 -12.94 -4.14 13.67
N TYR A 119 -13.91 -4.00 14.57
CA TYR A 119 -15.32 -4.26 14.30
C TYR A 119 -16.05 -2.98 13.93
N LEU A 120 -17.01 -3.11 13.03
CA LEU A 120 -17.86 -2.02 12.56
C LEU A 120 -19.16 -2.01 13.33
N TYR A 121 -19.55 -0.80 13.75
CA TYR A 121 -20.81 -0.55 14.40
C TYR A 121 -21.61 0.52 13.65
N ARG A 122 -22.92 0.31 13.52
CA ARG A 122 -23.85 1.27 12.90
C ARG A 122 -24.62 2.01 13.99
N ARG A 123 -24.80 3.32 13.82
CA ARG A 123 -25.66 4.11 14.70
C ARG A 123 -27.10 3.62 14.63
N LEU A 124 -27.71 3.39 15.79
CA LEU A 124 -29.16 3.29 15.95
C LEU A 124 -29.66 4.71 16.19
N ASP A 125 -30.35 5.26 15.20
CA ASP A 125 -31.19 6.44 15.40
C ASP A 125 -32.54 5.90 15.92
N ASP A 126 -32.76 6.07 17.23
CA ASP A 126 -34.06 5.83 17.88
C ASP A 126 -35.04 6.94 17.49
#